data_AF-A0A453JW22-F1
#
_entry.id   AF-A0A453JW22-F1
#
_cell.length_a   1.000
_cell.length_b   1.000
_cell.length_c   1.000
_cell.angle_alpha   90.00
_cell.angle_beta   90.00
_cell.angle_gamma   90.00
#
_symmetry.space_group_name_H-M   'P 1'
#
loop_
_entity.id
_entity.type
_entity.pdbx_description
1 polymer ?
#
loop_
_entity_poly.entity_id
_entity_poly.type
_entity_poly.pdbx_seq_one_letter_code
_entity_poly.pdbx_strand_id
1 'polypeptide(L)'
;RAWRSRCPPSPTRCTCSSNAPRNTWWPPSTSWSTWWPPSTSWWTRWPPSTWCKRGLRSLGATSLTVARKSSLKPLHWVKVTRAMQGSVWAEIQKQDADSDSEFDVSELASLFTIAPKAKGGAKSEGAGKSLGSKTDKIHLMDIRRANNTEIMLTKIKMPLSEMMSAALALDDSILDADQVENLIKFCPTKEEMDLLKNFTGDKETLGKCEQFFLELMKVPRIESKFRIFAFKIQFQTQIRDVRKNLLTVAAACEELRGSEKLKVIMKNILLIGNTLNEGTPRGQAVGFRLDSILKLVETRATSSRTTLMHFLCKESHQNYWIFMRI
;
A
#
# COMPACT_ATOMS: atom_id res chain seq x y z
N ARG A 1 -44.16 57.52 -4.50
CA ARG A 1 -45.48 57.73 -5.15
C ARG A 1 -45.35 57.23 -6.60
N ALA A 2 -45.82 56.00 -6.84
CA ALA A 2 -46.45 55.46 -8.04
C ALA A 2 -46.09 55.90 -9.49
N TRP A 3 -45.78 54.87 -10.33
CA TRP A 3 -46.16 54.64 -11.75
C TRP A 3 -45.40 55.41 -12.86
N ARG A 4 -45.15 54.95 -14.10
CA ARG A 4 -45.12 53.64 -14.81
C ARG A 4 -44.62 53.96 -16.26
N SER A 5 -43.88 53.03 -16.88
CA SER A 5 -43.82 52.72 -18.35
C SER A 5 -43.28 53.72 -19.40
N ARG A 6 -42.28 53.29 -20.22
CA ARG A 6 -42.40 52.87 -21.65
C ARG A 6 -41.02 52.53 -22.27
N CYS A 7 -40.98 51.43 -23.04
CA CYS A 7 -39.84 50.95 -23.85
C CYS A 7 -39.73 51.67 -25.20
N PRO A 8 -38.59 51.57 -25.91
CA PRO A 8 -38.52 51.65 -27.37
C PRO A 8 -38.13 50.30 -28.03
N PRO A 9 -38.37 50.12 -29.35
CA PRO A 9 -38.46 48.81 -30.00
C PRO A 9 -37.15 48.29 -30.62
N SER A 10 -37.18 46.99 -30.96
CA SER A 10 -36.15 46.20 -31.64
C SER A 10 -36.06 46.45 -33.15
N PRO A 11 -34.89 46.22 -33.78
CA PRO A 11 -34.81 46.02 -35.22
C PRO A 11 -34.70 44.53 -35.60
N THR A 12 -35.27 44.28 -36.78
CA THR A 12 -35.56 43.05 -37.51
C THR A 12 -34.36 42.23 -37.95
N ARG A 13 -34.62 40.92 -38.07
CA ARG A 13 -33.78 39.86 -38.63
C ARG A 13 -33.69 39.97 -40.16
N CYS A 14 -32.47 39.98 -40.72
CA CYS A 14 -32.20 39.65 -42.13
C CYS A 14 -31.68 38.20 -42.23
N THR A 15 -32.26 37.45 -43.15
CA THR A 15 -31.90 36.07 -43.51
C THR A 15 -31.11 36.06 -44.82
N CYS A 16 -29.88 35.56 -44.80
CA CYS A 16 -29.18 35.06 -46.00
C CYS A 16 -28.35 33.82 -45.60
N SER A 17 -28.63 32.71 -46.26
CA SER A 17 -27.94 31.43 -46.16
C SER A 17 -26.67 31.43 -47.01
N SER A 18 -25.55 30.92 -46.47
CA SER A 18 -24.49 30.31 -47.28
C SER A 18 -23.65 29.34 -46.42
N ASN A 19 -23.63 28.09 -46.87
CA ASN A 19 -22.93 26.94 -46.30
C ASN A 19 -21.40 27.13 -46.19
N ALA A 20 -20.83 26.74 -45.05
CA ALA A 20 -19.43 26.31 -44.92
C ALA A 20 -19.33 25.24 -43.82
N PRO A 21 -18.56 24.15 -44.00
CA PRO A 21 -18.48 23.07 -43.01
C PRO A 21 -17.52 23.48 -41.89
N ARG A 22 -18.01 23.50 -40.65
CA ARG A 22 -17.14 23.58 -39.46
C ARG A 22 -16.99 22.18 -38.88
N ASN A 23 -15.81 21.60 -39.11
CA ASN A 23 -15.30 20.45 -38.37
C ASN A 23 -15.18 20.85 -36.88
N THR A 24 -16.09 20.33 -36.06
CA THR A 24 -15.96 20.32 -34.60
C THR A 24 -15.11 19.14 -34.18
N TRP A 25 -13.83 19.39 -33.87
CA TRP A 25 -13.04 18.50 -33.02
C TRP A 25 -12.87 19.18 -31.66
N TRP A 26 -13.89 19.07 -30.81
CA TRP A 26 -13.74 19.24 -29.37
C TRP A 26 -13.52 17.85 -28.78
N PRO A 27 -12.47 17.63 -27.95
CA PRO A 27 -12.30 16.38 -27.25
C PRO A 27 -13.37 16.23 -26.17
N PRO A 28 -13.81 15.00 -25.82
CA PRO A 28 -14.85 14.80 -24.84
C PRO A 28 -14.37 15.17 -23.44
N SER A 29 -15.23 15.88 -22.70
CA SER A 29 -15.06 16.20 -21.28
C SER A 29 -14.87 14.90 -20.47
N THR A 30 -13.65 14.70 -19.98
CA THR A 30 -13.36 13.63 -19.02
C THR A 30 -13.50 14.21 -17.62
N SER A 31 -14.44 13.67 -16.84
CA SER A 31 -14.66 14.04 -15.45
C SER A 31 -13.39 13.84 -14.64
N TRP A 32 -12.99 14.85 -13.86
CA TRP A 32 -11.93 14.74 -12.88
C TRP A 32 -12.42 13.90 -11.70
N SER A 33 -12.14 12.60 -11.77
CA SER A 33 -12.25 11.68 -10.64
C SER A 33 -10.90 11.61 -9.96
N THR A 34 -10.85 12.10 -8.73
CA THR A 34 -9.74 12.00 -7.78
C THR A 34 -9.16 10.59 -7.70
N TRP A 35 -7.90 10.43 -8.09
CA TRP A 35 -7.12 9.21 -7.85
C TRP A 35 -6.47 9.32 -6.46
N TRP A 36 -7.09 8.67 -5.47
CA TRP A 36 -6.40 8.16 -4.29
C TRP A 36 -6.19 6.65 -4.48
N PRO A 37 -5.04 6.07 -4.09
CA PRO A 37 -4.84 4.63 -4.17
C PRO A 37 -5.73 3.92 -3.12
N PRO A 38 -6.39 2.80 -3.46
CA PRO A 38 -7.19 2.05 -2.50
C PRO A 38 -6.27 1.24 -1.57
N SER A 39 -6.45 1.39 -0.25
CA SER A 39 -5.88 0.47 0.73
C SER A 39 -6.57 -0.89 0.60
N THR A 40 -5.81 -1.94 0.32
CA THR A 40 -6.27 -3.32 0.31
C THR A 40 -6.52 -3.82 1.74
N SER A 41 -7.74 -3.64 2.24
CA SER A 41 -8.24 -4.35 3.41
C SER A 41 -9.08 -5.54 2.95
N TRP A 42 -8.46 -6.71 2.84
CA TRP A 42 -9.15 -7.97 2.62
C TRP A 42 -9.64 -8.49 3.97
N TRP A 43 -10.88 -8.17 4.36
CA TRP A 43 -11.68 -9.00 5.25
C TRP A 43 -13.15 -8.87 4.86
N THR A 44 -13.62 -9.88 4.14
CA THR A 44 -15.02 -10.11 3.83
C THR A 44 -15.80 -10.37 5.11
N ARG A 45 -16.79 -9.51 5.36
CA ARG A 45 -17.83 -9.62 6.37
C ARG A 45 -18.82 -10.72 5.96
N TRP A 46 -19.01 -11.73 6.80
CA TRP A 46 -20.18 -12.62 6.76
C TRP A 46 -20.98 -12.49 8.06
N PRO A 47 -22.31 -12.64 8.04
CA PRO A 47 -23.20 -12.27 9.13
C PRO A 47 -23.23 -13.33 10.26
N PRO A 48 -23.60 -12.97 11.50
CA PRO A 48 -23.80 -13.96 12.56
C PRO A 48 -25.13 -14.66 12.33
N SER A 49 -25.10 -15.96 12.04
CA SER A 49 -26.29 -16.81 12.05
C SER A 49 -26.70 -17.12 13.48
N THR A 50 -28.01 -16.99 13.69
CA THR A 50 -28.73 -17.15 14.95
C THR A 50 -28.55 -18.52 15.58
N TRP A 51 -28.20 -18.51 16.85
CA TRP A 51 -28.20 -19.65 17.77
C TRP A 51 -29.65 -20.15 17.95
N CYS A 52 -29.97 -21.34 17.44
CA CYS A 52 -31.23 -22.02 17.78
C CYS A 52 -30.91 -23.36 18.45
N LYS A 53 -31.26 -23.47 19.73
CA LYS A 53 -31.24 -24.71 20.49
C LYS A 53 -32.41 -25.60 20.05
N ARG A 54 -32.14 -26.86 19.70
CA ARG A 54 -33.04 -28.01 19.89
C ARG A 54 -32.24 -29.29 19.69
N GLY A 55 -32.32 -30.19 20.67
CA GLY A 55 -31.46 -31.36 20.79
C GLY A 55 -31.88 -32.55 19.95
N LEU A 56 -30.93 -33.47 19.75
CA LEU A 56 -31.21 -34.90 19.58
C LEU A 56 -29.97 -35.73 19.95
N ARG A 57 -30.17 -36.55 20.99
CA ARG A 57 -29.63 -37.88 21.32
C ARG A 57 -28.19 -38.27 20.89
N SER A 58 -27.41 -38.52 21.94
CA SER A 58 -26.21 -39.36 22.02
C SER A 58 -26.40 -40.75 21.39
N LEU A 59 -25.42 -41.17 20.58
CA LEU A 59 -24.95 -42.56 20.48
C LEU A 59 -23.42 -42.54 20.43
N GLY A 60 -22.81 -43.43 21.22
CA GLY A 60 -21.45 -43.32 21.73
C GLY A 60 -20.32 -43.65 20.75
N ALA A 61 -19.15 -43.11 21.07
CA ALA A 61 -17.86 -43.62 20.64
C ALA A 61 -16.91 -43.52 21.84
N THR A 62 -16.47 -44.69 22.28
CA THR A 62 -15.57 -44.96 23.40
C THR A 62 -14.21 -44.29 23.16
N SER A 63 -13.92 -43.21 23.88
CA SER A 63 -12.56 -42.65 23.93
C SER A 63 -11.87 -43.19 25.17
N LEU A 64 -10.95 -44.14 24.97
CA LEU A 64 -9.96 -44.54 25.95
C LEU A 64 -9.12 -43.31 26.33
N THR A 65 -9.46 -42.66 27.44
CA THR A 65 -8.67 -41.56 27.99
C THR A 65 -7.45 -42.14 28.70
N VAL A 66 -6.35 -42.31 27.96
CA VAL A 66 -5.03 -42.44 28.56
C VAL A 66 -4.67 -41.08 29.15
N ALA A 67 -4.63 -41.00 30.49
CA ALA A 67 -4.23 -39.82 31.22
C ALA A 67 -2.77 -39.48 30.90
N ARG A 68 -2.52 -38.44 30.09
CA ARG A 68 -1.17 -37.94 29.81
C ARG A 68 -0.62 -37.20 31.04
N LYS A 69 0.47 -37.71 31.60
CA LYS A 69 1.13 -37.21 32.82
C LYS A 69 2.08 -36.00 32.61
N SER A 70 2.15 -35.40 31.43
CA SER A 70 2.93 -34.18 31.18
C SER A 70 2.24 -33.22 30.21
N SER A 71 2.24 -31.92 30.53
CA SER A 71 1.76 -30.87 29.63
C SER A 71 2.84 -30.56 28.59
N LEU A 72 2.60 -30.89 27.33
CA LEU A 72 3.48 -30.54 26.21
C LEU A 72 3.27 -29.09 25.79
N LYS A 73 4.30 -28.47 25.21
CA LYS A 73 4.18 -27.14 24.60
C LYS A 73 3.18 -27.18 23.44
N PRO A 74 2.16 -26.31 23.41
CA PRO A 74 1.15 -26.33 22.37
C PRO A 74 1.73 -25.84 21.03
N LEU A 75 1.37 -26.53 19.95
CA LEU A 75 1.63 -26.07 18.58
C LEU A 75 0.49 -25.15 18.13
N HIS A 76 0.80 -23.91 17.79
CA HIS A 76 -0.18 -22.90 17.37
C HIS A 76 -0.53 -22.97 15.88
N TRP A 77 -0.98 -24.13 15.40
CA TRP A 77 -1.44 -24.28 14.01
C TRP A 77 -2.88 -23.75 13.82
N VAL A 78 -3.25 -23.46 12.57
CA VAL A 78 -4.66 -23.23 12.20
C VAL A 78 -5.22 -24.56 11.70
N LYS A 79 -6.20 -25.11 12.43
CA LYS A 79 -6.77 -26.43 12.15
C LYS A 79 -7.62 -26.43 10.87
N VAL A 80 -7.38 -27.40 9.99
CA VAL A 80 -8.32 -27.79 8.93
C VAL A 80 -9.37 -28.73 9.52
N THR A 81 -10.65 -28.37 9.46
CA THR A 81 -11.74 -29.14 10.09
C THR A 81 -12.29 -30.26 9.20
N ARG A 82 -12.09 -30.17 7.87
CA ARG A 82 -12.50 -31.18 6.90
C ARG A 82 -11.52 -31.23 5.73
N ALA A 83 -11.05 -32.43 5.36
CA ALA A 83 -10.26 -32.61 4.16
C ALA A 83 -11.14 -32.46 2.91
N MET A 84 -10.75 -31.61 1.96
CA MET A 84 -11.47 -31.45 0.68
C MET A 84 -10.97 -32.48 -0.33
N GLN A 85 -11.84 -32.96 -1.22
CA GLN A 85 -11.45 -33.88 -2.30
C GLN A 85 -10.41 -33.21 -3.21
N GLY A 86 -9.34 -33.93 -3.54
CA GLY A 86 -8.18 -33.39 -4.28
C GLY A 86 -7.17 -32.60 -3.42
N SER A 87 -7.39 -32.51 -2.10
CA SER A 87 -6.36 -32.02 -1.18
C SER A 87 -5.45 -33.16 -0.72
N VAL A 88 -4.18 -32.82 -0.45
CA VAL A 88 -3.19 -33.75 0.12
C VAL A 88 -3.73 -34.45 1.39
N TRP A 89 -4.52 -33.75 2.21
CA TRP A 89 -5.16 -34.32 3.40
C TRP A 89 -6.19 -35.42 3.09
N ALA A 90 -6.88 -35.32 1.95
CA ALA A 90 -7.84 -36.34 1.49
C ALA A 90 -7.14 -37.52 0.80
N GLU A 91 -5.92 -37.34 0.32
CA GLU A 91 -5.07 -38.39 -0.25
C GLU A 91 -4.38 -39.20 0.86
N ILE A 92 -3.80 -38.53 1.87
CA ILE A 92 -3.19 -39.17 3.05
C ILE A 92 -4.22 -40.03 3.80
N GLN A 93 -5.45 -39.55 3.97
CA GLN A 93 -6.53 -40.33 4.61
C GLN A 93 -6.95 -41.58 3.82
N LYS A 94 -6.62 -41.66 2.51
CA LYS A 94 -6.86 -42.84 1.68
C LYS A 94 -5.68 -43.80 1.68
N GLN A 95 -4.48 -43.34 2.02
CA GLN A 95 -3.26 -44.13 1.90
C GLN A 95 -2.96 -45.03 3.09
N ASP A 96 -3.37 -44.68 4.33
CA ASP A 96 -2.82 -45.42 5.47
C ASP A 96 -3.88 -46.00 6.43
N ALA A 97 -3.89 -47.34 6.49
CA ALA A 97 -4.24 -48.08 7.70
C ALA A 97 -3.03 -48.80 8.30
N ASP A 98 -1.83 -48.74 7.70
CA ASP A 98 -0.69 -49.55 8.13
C ASP A 98 0.70 -48.93 7.83
N SER A 99 0.83 -47.61 7.88
CA SER A 99 2.14 -46.96 7.92
C SER A 99 2.54 -46.71 9.38
N ASP A 100 3.25 -47.66 9.98
CA ASP A 100 3.94 -47.46 11.25
C ASP A 100 4.93 -46.30 11.10
N SER A 101 4.54 -45.13 11.61
CA SER A 101 5.43 -43.97 11.63
C SER A 101 6.49 -44.19 12.71
N GLU A 102 7.71 -44.45 12.26
CA GLU A 102 8.88 -44.88 13.03
C GLU A 102 9.50 -43.78 13.93
N PHE A 103 8.72 -42.82 14.42
CA PHE A 103 9.23 -41.75 15.29
C PHE A 103 8.83 -41.96 16.75
N ASP A 104 9.82 -41.89 17.64
CA ASP A 104 9.62 -42.11 19.06
C ASP A 104 8.83 -40.95 19.70
N VAL A 105 7.56 -41.22 19.98
CA VAL A 105 6.64 -40.31 20.69
C VAL A 105 7.16 -39.99 22.10
N SER A 106 7.96 -40.88 22.70
CA SER A 106 8.54 -40.71 24.03
C SER A 106 9.65 -39.67 24.05
N GLU A 107 10.55 -39.70 23.05
CA GLU A 107 11.56 -38.66 22.83
C GLU A 107 10.91 -37.29 22.59
N LEU A 108 9.88 -37.24 21.74
CA LEU A 108 9.11 -36.02 21.49
C LEU A 108 8.47 -35.47 22.78
N ALA A 109 7.87 -36.35 23.59
CA ALA A 109 7.27 -35.94 24.86
C ALA A 109 8.32 -35.40 25.85
N SER A 110 9.51 -36.01 25.89
CA SER A 110 10.63 -35.56 26.74
C SER A 110 11.11 -34.16 26.35
N LEU A 111 11.40 -33.93 25.07
CA LEU A 111 11.96 -32.68 24.57
C LEU A 111 10.99 -31.48 24.68
N PHE A 112 9.69 -31.72 24.58
CA PHE A 112 8.67 -30.67 24.50
C PHE A 112 7.76 -30.57 25.73
N THR A 113 8.12 -31.18 26.86
CA THR A 113 7.39 -31.01 28.13
C THR A 113 7.58 -29.58 28.68
N ILE A 114 6.49 -28.97 29.15
CA ILE A 114 6.53 -27.75 29.95
C ILE A 114 7.04 -28.16 31.33
N ALA A 115 8.33 -27.90 31.61
CA ALA A 115 8.91 -28.19 32.90
C ALA A 115 8.09 -27.49 34.01
N PRO A 116 7.60 -28.23 35.03
CA PRO A 116 7.02 -27.58 36.20
C PRO A 116 8.13 -26.76 36.87
N LYS A 117 7.90 -25.46 37.09
CA LYS A 117 8.81 -24.64 37.90
C LYS A 117 8.96 -25.30 39.26
N ALA A 118 10.14 -25.84 39.55
CA ALA A 118 10.43 -26.47 40.82
C ALA A 118 10.23 -25.44 41.95
N LYS A 119 9.22 -25.67 42.80
CA LYS A 119 9.22 -25.13 44.15
C LYS A 119 10.17 -26.00 44.98
N GLY A 120 11.44 -25.63 45.01
CA GLY A 120 12.43 -26.19 45.93
C GLY A 120 12.82 -25.13 46.95
N GLY A 121 12.39 -25.31 48.20
CA GLY A 121 12.82 -24.48 49.32
C GLY A 121 14.14 -24.95 49.90
N ALA A 122 15.06 -24.03 50.15
CA ALA A 122 16.07 -24.10 51.21
C ALA A 122 16.49 -22.66 51.58
N LYS A 123 16.53 -22.38 52.88
CA LYS A 123 16.76 -21.07 53.51
C LYS A 123 18.14 -20.47 53.18
N SER A 124 18.14 -19.18 52.92
CA SER A 124 19.23 -18.25 53.27
C SER A 124 18.61 -16.87 53.50
N GLU A 125 18.77 -16.34 54.70
CA GLU A 125 18.45 -14.95 55.03
C GLU A 125 19.26 -13.98 54.16
N GLY A 126 18.68 -12.79 53.94
CA GLY A 126 19.42 -11.64 53.42
C GLY A 126 18.82 -10.99 52.18
N ALA A 127 18.48 -9.72 52.32
CA ALA A 127 18.19 -8.73 51.29
C ALA A 127 16.81 -8.82 50.60
N GLY A 128 15.86 -8.12 51.23
CA GLY A 128 14.61 -7.76 50.58
C GLY A 128 14.83 -6.96 49.29
N LYS A 129 14.07 -7.30 48.26
CA LYS A 129 13.70 -6.40 47.17
C LYS A 129 12.24 -6.64 46.79
N SER A 130 11.43 -5.69 47.24
CA SER A 130 10.14 -5.25 46.68
C SER A 130 9.13 -6.33 46.30
N LEU A 131 8.18 -6.54 47.22
CA LEU A 131 6.75 -6.60 46.91
C LEU A 131 6.37 -5.33 46.11
N GLY A 132 6.67 -5.33 44.82
CA GLY A 132 6.07 -4.39 43.89
C GLY A 132 4.62 -4.80 43.70
N SER A 133 3.71 -4.09 44.35
CA SER A 133 2.29 -4.06 44.01
C SER A 133 2.17 -3.88 42.49
N LYS A 134 2.00 -4.97 41.75
CA LYS A 134 1.37 -4.90 40.44
C LYS A 134 -0.09 -4.64 40.77
N THR A 135 -0.46 -3.37 40.79
CA THR A 135 -1.86 -3.01 40.66
C THR A 135 -2.39 -3.79 39.47
N ASP A 136 -3.37 -4.67 39.70
CA ASP A 136 -4.03 -5.44 38.64
C ASP A 136 -4.68 -4.41 37.71
N LYS A 137 -3.95 -4.02 36.67
CA LYS A 137 -4.47 -3.09 35.68
C LYS A 137 -5.52 -3.83 34.86
N ILE A 138 -6.69 -3.22 34.75
CA ILE A 138 -7.80 -3.80 34.01
C ILE A 138 -7.50 -3.62 32.52
N HIS A 139 -7.44 -4.73 31.79
CA HIS A 139 -7.28 -4.75 30.34
C HIS A 139 -8.63 -5.07 29.69
N LEU A 140 -9.13 -4.13 28.89
CA LEU A 140 -10.36 -4.29 28.12
C LEU A 140 -10.07 -4.67 26.67
N MET A 141 -8.91 -4.27 26.17
CA MET A 141 -8.45 -4.58 24.82
C MET A 141 -7.84 -5.97 24.76
N ASP A 142 -7.86 -6.58 23.56
CA ASP A 142 -7.15 -7.82 23.32
C ASP A 142 -5.66 -7.68 23.65
N ILE A 143 -5.07 -8.69 24.29
CA ILE A 143 -3.69 -8.65 24.79
C ILE A 143 -2.70 -8.34 23.65
N ARG A 144 -2.91 -8.89 22.45
CA ARG A 144 -2.05 -8.61 21.29
C ARG A 144 -2.21 -7.17 20.82
N ARG A 145 -3.44 -6.66 20.79
CA ARG A 145 -3.74 -5.27 20.43
C ARG A 145 -3.10 -4.31 21.43
N ALA A 146 -3.28 -4.53 22.73
CA ALA A 146 -2.69 -3.72 23.80
C ALA A 146 -1.16 -3.71 23.73
N ASN A 147 -0.53 -4.88 23.60
CA ASN A 147 0.93 -5.00 23.51
C ASN A 147 1.48 -4.28 22.27
N ASN A 148 0.86 -4.41 21.11
CA ASN A 148 1.32 -3.73 19.89
C ASN A 148 1.21 -2.20 20.04
N THR A 149 0.13 -1.70 20.65
CA THR A 149 -0.04 -0.27 20.93
C THR A 149 1.02 0.22 21.91
N GLU A 150 1.28 -0.51 23.00
CA GLU A 150 2.32 -0.16 23.96
C GLU A 150 3.72 -0.15 23.32
N ILE A 151 4.02 -1.12 22.45
CA ILE A 151 5.27 -1.14 21.68
C ILE A 151 5.37 0.09 20.74
N MET A 152 4.27 0.52 20.13
CA MET A 152 4.27 1.74 19.33
C MET A 152 4.54 2.97 20.20
N LEU A 153 3.91 3.05 21.37
CA LEU A 153 4.12 4.16 22.31
C LEU A 153 5.56 4.22 22.83
N THR A 154 6.30 3.11 22.92
CA THR A 154 7.73 3.17 23.29
C THR A 154 8.63 3.75 22.18
N LYS A 155 8.18 3.71 20.93
CA LYS A 155 8.90 4.35 19.81
C LYS A 155 8.78 5.86 19.84
N ILE A 156 7.66 6.38 20.36
CA ILE A 156 7.41 7.81 20.53
C ILE A 156 7.80 8.17 21.96
N LYS A 157 9.08 8.53 22.17
CA LYS A 157 9.68 8.75 23.50
C LYS A 157 9.24 10.06 24.15
N MET A 158 7.94 10.25 24.36
CA MET A 158 7.39 11.42 25.05
C MET A 158 6.09 11.13 25.81
N PRO A 159 5.72 11.98 26.78
CA PRO A 159 4.45 11.87 27.47
C PRO A 159 3.25 11.95 26.52
N LEU A 160 2.20 11.19 26.83
CA LEU A 160 0.94 11.18 26.08
C LEU A 160 0.33 12.57 25.92
N SER A 161 0.39 13.42 26.95
CA SER A 161 -0.12 14.80 26.91
C SER A 161 0.63 15.68 25.91
N GLU A 162 1.95 15.54 25.84
CA GLU A 162 2.82 16.28 24.94
C GLU A 162 2.58 15.85 23.49
N MET A 163 2.52 14.54 23.25
CA MET A 163 2.19 13.95 21.94
C MET A 163 0.85 14.46 21.40
N MET A 164 -0.19 14.46 22.24
CA MET A 164 -1.52 14.95 21.87
C MET A 164 -1.50 16.46 21.59
N SER A 165 -0.76 17.23 22.37
CA SER A 165 -0.61 18.67 22.18
C SER A 165 0.11 19.00 20.87
N ALA A 166 1.22 18.33 20.60
CA ALA A 166 2.00 18.47 19.36
C ALA A 166 1.15 18.12 18.12
N ALA A 167 0.40 17.01 18.19
CA ALA A 167 -0.48 16.61 17.11
C ALA A 167 -1.64 17.59 16.86
N LEU A 168 -2.20 18.18 17.92
CA LEU A 168 -3.25 19.21 17.79
C LEU A 168 -2.71 20.55 17.29
N ALA A 169 -1.47 20.89 17.64
CA ALA A 169 -0.76 22.07 17.15
C ALA A 169 -0.20 21.90 15.72
N LEU A 170 -0.24 20.68 15.17
CA LEU A 170 0.36 20.32 13.87
C LEU A 170 1.87 20.63 13.82
N ASP A 171 2.56 20.42 14.95
CA ASP A 171 3.97 20.77 15.13
C ASP A 171 4.89 19.66 14.59
N ASP A 172 5.41 19.89 13.39
CA ASP A 172 6.31 19.01 12.65
C ASP A 172 7.78 19.07 13.11
N SER A 173 8.10 19.89 14.13
CA SER A 173 9.40 19.85 14.81
C SER A 173 9.45 18.77 15.90
N ILE A 174 8.29 18.39 16.43
CA ILE A 174 8.14 17.44 17.53
C ILE A 174 7.79 16.04 17.02
N LEU A 175 6.84 15.96 16.08
CA LEU A 175 6.35 14.71 15.52
C LEU A 175 6.70 14.62 14.03
N ASP A 176 7.44 13.57 13.67
CA ASP A 176 7.76 13.29 12.27
C ASP A 176 6.63 12.53 11.54
N ALA A 177 6.74 12.42 10.22
CA ALA A 177 5.72 11.76 9.40
C ALA A 177 5.49 10.29 9.79
N ASP A 178 6.55 9.55 10.13
CA ASP A 178 6.46 8.12 10.46
C ASP A 178 5.77 7.92 11.81
N GLN A 179 6.04 8.80 12.78
CA GLN A 179 5.37 8.81 14.07
C GLN A 179 3.89 9.12 13.90
N VAL A 180 3.52 10.12 13.10
CA VAL A 180 2.10 10.45 12.83
C VAL A 180 1.39 9.29 12.11
N GLU A 181 2.03 8.65 11.14
CA GLU A 181 1.48 7.46 10.46
C GLU A 181 1.27 6.29 11.43
N ASN A 182 2.20 6.08 12.37
CA ASN A 182 2.00 5.12 13.44
C ASN A 182 0.80 5.50 14.33
N LEU A 183 0.63 6.77 14.69
CA LEU A 183 -0.53 7.23 15.46
C LEU A 183 -1.86 7.01 14.72
N ILE A 184 -1.89 7.22 13.40
CA ILE A 184 -3.06 6.90 12.56
C ILE A 184 -3.37 5.40 12.63
N LYS A 185 -2.35 4.55 12.45
CA LYS A 185 -2.50 3.08 12.45
C LYS A 185 -3.03 2.53 13.78
N PHE A 186 -2.71 3.19 14.89
CA PHE A 186 -3.08 2.78 16.23
C PHE A 186 -4.21 3.61 16.84
N CYS A 187 -4.94 4.38 16.03
CA CYS A 187 -6.21 4.96 16.47
C CYS A 187 -7.19 3.85 16.92
N PRO A 188 -8.02 4.11 17.94
CA PRO A 188 -9.01 3.14 18.41
C PRO A 188 -10.10 2.95 17.37
N THR A 189 -10.57 1.71 17.20
CA THR A 189 -11.73 1.43 16.35
C THR A 189 -13.02 1.87 17.04
N LYS A 190 -14.12 1.94 16.29
CA LYS A 190 -15.43 2.32 16.86
C LYS A 190 -15.86 1.35 17.96
N GLU A 191 -15.61 0.07 17.76
CA GLU A 191 -15.89 -1.00 18.72
C GLU A 191 -15.06 -0.82 20.00
N GLU A 192 -13.76 -0.53 19.87
CA GLU A 192 -12.85 -0.26 21.00
C GLU A 192 -13.29 1.00 21.78
N MET A 193 -13.70 2.05 21.07
CA MET A 193 -14.23 3.27 21.67
C MET A 193 -15.52 3.03 22.45
N ASP A 194 -16.43 2.21 21.92
CA ASP A 194 -17.71 1.94 22.57
C ASP A 194 -17.54 1.01 23.79
N LEU A 195 -16.60 0.06 23.74
CA LEU A 195 -16.19 -0.73 24.91
C LEU A 195 -15.68 0.18 26.04
N LEU A 196 -14.83 1.16 25.72
CA LEU A 196 -14.29 2.12 26.70
C LEU A 196 -15.34 3.10 27.24
N LYS A 197 -16.36 3.47 26.45
CA LYS A 197 -17.48 4.30 26.93
C LYS A 197 -18.38 3.55 27.90
N ASN A 198 -18.62 2.27 27.65
CA ASN A 198 -19.51 1.43 28.44
C ASN A 198 -18.84 0.89 29.72
N PHE A 199 -17.55 1.11 29.90
CA PHE A 199 -16.84 0.73 31.11
C PHE A 199 -17.24 1.64 32.29
N THR A 200 -17.87 1.04 33.30
CA THR A 200 -18.35 1.73 34.51
C THR A 200 -17.36 1.71 35.68
N GLY A 201 -16.19 1.11 35.51
CA GLY A 201 -15.14 1.07 36.53
C GLY A 201 -14.28 2.34 36.53
N ASP A 202 -13.28 2.36 37.40
CA ASP A 202 -12.31 3.45 37.47
C ASP A 202 -11.37 3.43 36.25
N LYS A 203 -11.40 4.50 35.47
CA LYS A 203 -10.62 4.65 34.24
C LYS A 203 -9.11 4.79 34.51
N GLU A 204 -8.72 5.19 35.71
CA GLU A 204 -7.30 5.31 36.08
C GLU A 204 -6.64 3.94 36.29
N THR A 205 -7.43 2.90 36.61
CA THR A 205 -6.95 1.53 36.79
C THR A 205 -6.70 0.78 35.47
N LEU A 206 -7.07 1.37 34.33
CA LEU A 206 -6.92 0.74 33.03
C LEU A 206 -5.45 0.65 32.58
N GLY A 207 -5.17 -0.28 31.66
CA GLY A 207 -3.88 -0.44 31.00
C GLY A 207 -3.41 0.80 30.23
N LYS A 208 -2.12 0.86 29.85
CA LYS A 208 -1.55 2.03 29.15
C LYS A 208 -2.19 2.23 27.77
N CYS A 209 -2.51 1.14 27.07
CA CYS A 209 -3.22 1.20 25.79
C CYS A 209 -4.59 1.86 25.92
N GLU A 210 -5.37 1.46 26.92
CA GLU A 210 -6.68 2.01 27.19
C GLU A 210 -6.61 3.48 27.60
N GLN A 211 -5.63 3.86 28.44
CA GLN A 211 -5.38 5.27 28.78
C GLN A 211 -5.07 6.11 27.54
N PHE A 212 -4.24 5.60 26.61
CA PHE A 212 -3.98 6.27 25.34
C PHE A 212 -5.25 6.45 24.50
N PHE A 213 -6.08 5.42 24.39
CA PHE A 213 -7.34 5.52 23.65
C PHE A 213 -8.30 6.52 24.28
N LEU A 214 -8.38 6.57 25.62
CA LEU A 214 -9.19 7.57 26.32
C LEU A 214 -8.73 9.00 26.01
N GLU A 215 -7.42 9.26 25.95
CA GLU A 215 -6.89 10.58 25.54
C GLU A 215 -7.25 10.92 24.09
N LEU A 216 -7.13 9.96 23.17
CA LEU A 216 -7.54 10.16 21.76
C LEU A 216 -9.03 10.46 21.64
N MET A 217 -9.87 9.81 22.44
CA MET A 217 -11.32 9.98 22.43
C MET A 217 -11.78 11.36 22.90
N LYS A 218 -10.96 12.10 23.66
CA LYS A 218 -11.25 13.50 24.03
C LYS A 218 -11.26 14.42 22.81
N VAL A 219 -10.56 14.04 21.75
CA VAL A 219 -10.46 14.84 20.53
C VAL A 219 -11.44 14.33 19.47
N PRO A 220 -12.41 15.16 19.03
CA PRO A 220 -13.31 14.76 17.96
C PRO A 220 -12.54 14.59 16.65
N ARG A 221 -12.82 13.50 15.94
CA ARG A 221 -12.25 13.18 14.62
C ARG A 221 -10.71 13.14 14.61
N ILE A 222 -10.11 12.61 15.67
CA ILE A 222 -8.65 12.56 15.84
C ILE A 222 -7.92 11.90 14.67
N GLU A 223 -8.44 10.78 14.14
CA GLU A 223 -7.85 10.10 12.98
C GLU A 223 -7.76 11.04 11.77
N SER A 224 -8.82 11.81 11.50
CA SER A 224 -8.82 12.80 10.42
C SER A 224 -7.80 13.91 10.65
N LYS A 225 -7.63 14.37 11.90
CA LYS A 225 -6.62 15.38 12.26
C LYS A 225 -5.20 14.86 12.04
N PHE A 226 -4.91 13.62 12.46
CA PHE A 226 -3.61 13.01 12.18
C PHE A 226 -3.36 12.87 10.68
N ARG A 227 -4.36 12.48 9.88
CA ARG A 227 -4.23 12.42 8.41
C ARG A 227 -3.91 13.80 7.80
N ILE A 228 -4.55 14.86 8.30
CA ILE A 228 -4.24 16.24 7.88
C ILE A 228 -2.82 16.62 8.28
N PHE A 229 -2.38 16.22 9.48
CA PHE A 229 -1.04 16.50 9.96
C PHE A 229 0.04 15.78 9.14
N ALA A 230 -0.12 14.47 8.88
CA ALA A 230 0.74 13.71 7.99
C ALA A 230 0.83 14.35 6.60
N PHE A 231 -0.33 14.78 6.06
CA PHE A 231 -0.38 15.50 4.80
C PHE A 231 0.40 16.83 4.85
N LYS A 232 0.24 17.66 5.90
CA LYS A 232 1.00 18.91 6.08
C LYS A 232 2.51 18.64 6.01
N ILE A 233 3.00 17.65 6.76
CA ILE A 233 4.44 17.31 6.82
C ILE A 233 4.95 16.95 5.43
N GLN A 234 4.19 16.15 4.67
CA GLN A 234 4.64 15.61 3.38
C GLN A 234 4.39 16.55 2.20
N PHE A 235 3.49 17.52 2.33
CA PHE A 235 2.96 18.32 1.21
C PHE A 235 4.05 19.00 0.38
N GLN A 236 4.98 19.69 1.04
CA GLN A 236 6.03 20.43 0.35
C GLN A 236 7.00 19.50 -0.38
N THR A 237 7.30 18.33 0.20
CA THR A 237 8.15 17.32 -0.44
C THR A 237 7.47 16.75 -1.67
N GLN A 238 6.21 16.34 -1.56
CA GLN A 238 5.45 15.82 -2.69
C GLN A 238 5.34 16.83 -3.85
N ILE A 239 5.09 18.12 -3.55
CA ILE A 239 5.06 19.17 -4.58
C ILE A 239 6.40 19.32 -5.26
N ARG A 240 7.50 19.36 -4.50
CA ARG A 240 8.85 19.51 -5.07
C ARG A 240 9.17 18.35 -6.00
N ASP A 241 8.83 17.13 -5.62
CA ASP A 241 9.12 15.93 -6.42
C ASP A 241 8.29 15.93 -7.72
N VAL A 242 7.00 16.20 -7.64
CA VAL A 242 6.13 16.31 -8.81
C VAL A 242 6.60 17.43 -9.74
N ARG A 243 6.91 18.61 -9.18
CA ARG A 243 7.40 19.76 -9.96
C ARG A 243 8.72 19.44 -10.65
N LYS A 244 9.66 18.81 -9.95
CA LYS A 244 10.94 18.39 -10.51
C LYS A 244 10.72 17.45 -11.70
N ASN A 245 9.87 16.44 -11.55
CA ASN A 245 9.57 15.49 -12.61
C ASN A 245 8.94 16.16 -13.84
N LEU A 246 7.99 17.07 -13.63
CA LEU A 246 7.36 17.83 -14.71
C LEU A 246 8.36 18.72 -15.45
N LEU A 247 9.23 19.42 -14.70
CA LEU A 247 10.27 20.27 -15.30
C LEU A 247 11.27 19.44 -16.10
N THR A 248 11.68 18.26 -15.62
CA THR A 248 12.56 17.34 -16.36
C THR A 248 11.92 16.91 -17.68
N VAL A 249 10.63 16.53 -17.67
CA VAL A 249 9.91 16.14 -18.89
C VAL A 249 9.78 17.31 -19.85
N ALA A 250 9.41 18.49 -19.35
CA ALA A 250 9.28 19.70 -20.16
C ALA A 250 10.62 20.08 -20.80
N ALA A 251 11.71 20.08 -20.03
CA ALA A 251 13.06 20.35 -20.53
C ALA A 251 13.47 19.34 -21.61
N ALA A 252 13.26 18.03 -21.39
CA ALA A 252 13.55 17.00 -22.39
C ALA A 252 12.75 17.21 -23.68
N CYS A 253 11.47 17.58 -23.59
CA CYS A 253 10.65 17.88 -24.76
C CYS A 253 11.16 19.11 -25.53
N GLU A 254 11.53 20.18 -24.83
CA GLU A 254 12.09 21.38 -25.47
C GLU A 254 13.47 21.13 -26.09
N GLU A 255 14.33 20.36 -25.43
CA GLU A 255 15.63 19.94 -25.98
C GLU A 255 15.45 19.11 -27.25
N LEU A 256 14.54 18.13 -27.25
CA LEU A 256 14.25 17.32 -28.43
C LEU A 256 13.68 18.16 -29.59
N ARG A 257 12.77 19.09 -29.30
CA ARG A 257 12.16 19.98 -30.32
C ARG A 257 13.17 20.98 -30.87
N GLY A 258 14.03 21.52 -30.00
CA GLY A 258 15.03 22.54 -30.32
C GLY A 258 16.31 21.99 -30.94
N SER A 259 16.59 20.68 -30.82
CA SER A 259 17.84 20.08 -31.30
C SER A 259 17.88 19.99 -32.83
N GLU A 260 18.60 20.93 -33.46
CA GLU A 260 18.84 20.90 -34.90
C GLU A 260 19.68 19.68 -35.31
N LYS A 261 20.61 19.25 -34.45
CA LYS A 261 21.42 18.05 -34.65
C LYS A 261 20.56 16.80 -34.77
N LEU A 262 19.54 16.67 -33.92
CA LEU A 262 18.59 15.56 -33.98
C LEU A 262 17.81 15.58 -35.29
N LYS A 263 17.34 16.76 -35.75
CA LYS A 263 16.63 16.88 -37.03
C LYS A 263 17.47 16.41 -38.22
N VAL A 264 18.77 16.77 -38.24
CA VAL A 264 19.70 16.29 -39.27
C VAL A 264 19.84 14.77 -39.24
N ILE A 265 20.02 14.17 -38.06
CA ILE A 265 20.10 12.71 -37.91
C ILE A 265 18.80 12.04 -38.40
N MET A 266 17.64 12.57 -38.01
CA MET A 266 16.34 12.05 -38.44
C MET A 266 16.17 12.13 -39.96
N LYS A 267 16.62 13.21 -40.60
CA LYS A 267 16.62 13.36 -42.06
C LYS A 267 17.52 12.32 -42.74
N ASN A 268 18.70 12.07 -42.20
CA ASN A 268 19.63 11.06 -42.74
C ASN A 268 19.05 9.64 -42.61
N ILE A 269 18.44 9.32 -41.47
CA ILE A 269 17.75 8.03 -41.28
C ILE A 269 16.61 7.88 -42.31
N LEU A 270 15.82 8.93 -42.55
CA LEU A 270 14.75 8.90 -43.55
C LEU A 270 15.29 8.65 -44.96
N LEU A 271 16.37 9.34 -45.34
CA LEU A 271 17.02 9.16 -46.64
C LEU A 271 17.52 7.73 -46.83
N ILE A 272 18.30 7.24 -45.87
CA ILE A 272 18.85 5.87 -45.88
C ILE A 272 17.71 4.84 -45.93
N GLY A 273 16.68 5.02 -45.10
CA GLY A 273 15.53 4.13 -45.06
C GLY A 273 14.77 4.08 -46.40
N ASN A 274 14.59 5.22 -47.05
CA ASN A 274 13.94 5.28 -48.36
C ASN A 274 14.78 4.65 -49.47
N THR A 275 16.10 4.83 -49.45
CA THR A 275 17.02 4.17 -50.39
C THR A 275 17.02 2.66 -50.20
N LEU A 276 17.10 2.17 -48.96
CA LEU A 276 17.10 0.72 -48.70
C LEU A 276 15.78 0.04 -49.04
N ASN A 277 14.66 0.76 -48.92
CA ASN A 277 13.32 0.23 -49.18
C ASN A 277 12.78 0.60 -50.56
N GLU A 278 13.62 1.08 -51.47
CA GLU A 278 13.23 1.41 -52.83
C GLU A 278 12.60 0.20 -53.55
N GLY A 279 11.51 0.43 -54.29
CA GLY A 279 10.75 -0.63 -54.95
C GLY A 279 9.89 -1.50 -54.01
N THR A 280 9.89 -1.24 -52.71
CA THR A 280 9.00 -1.92 -51.75
C THR A 280 7.85 -1.00 -51.30
N PRO A 281 6.75 -1.54 -50.75
CA PRO A 281 5.68 -0.74 -50.14
C PRO A 281 6.14 0.11 -48.93
N ARG A 282 7.36 -0.11 -48.43
CA ARG A 282 7.95 0.62 -47.29
C ARG A 282 8.83 1.80 -47.73
N GLY A 283 9.10 1.95 -49.03
CA GLY A 283 9.85 3.08 -49.58
C GLY A 283 9.02 4.35 -49.71
N GLN A 284 9.65 5.45 -50.17
CA GLN A 284 9.00 6.75 -50.39
C GLN A 284 8.24 7.29 -49.16
N ALA A 285 8.72 6.98 -47.96
CA ALA A 285 8.16 7.48 -46.72
C ALA A 285 8.45 8.98 -46.55
N VAL A 286 7.47 9.73 -46.04
CA VAL A 286 7.64 11.15 -45.65
C VAL A 286 8.18 11.31 -44.23
N GLY A 287 8.16 10.24 -43.44
CA GLY A 287 8.60 10.20 -42.05
C GLY A 287 8.48 8.79 -41.48
N PHE A 288 9.02 8.58 -40.29
CA PHE A 288 8.97 7.30 -39.58
C PHE A 288 8.73 7.52 -38.09
N ARG A 289 8.20 6.49 -37.41
CA ARG A 289 7.99 6.50 -35.97
C ARG A 289 9.32 6.38 -35.20
N LEU A 290 9.46 7.06 -34.06
CA LEU A 290 10.71 7.08 -33.28
C LEU A 290 11.18 5.70 -32.80
N ASP A 291 10.27 4.75 -32.57
CA ASP A 291 10.61 3.36 -32.21
C ASP A 291 11.41 2.65 -33.31
N SER A 292 11.30 3.09 -34.57
CA SER A 292 12.08 2.55 -35.68
C SER A 292 13.59 2.84 -35.58
N ILE A 293 14.00 3.83 -34.78
CA ILE A 293 15.44 4.14 -34.57
C ILE A 293 16.16 2.93 -33.96
N LEU A 294 15.48 2.16 -33.10
CA LEU A 294 16.07 0.97 -32.47
C LEU A 294 16.39 -0.13 -33.49
N LYS A 295 15.66 -0.18 -34.61
CA LYS A 295 15.86 -1.17 -35.69
C LYS A 295 17.13 -0.94 -36.51
N LEU A 296 17.76 0.23 -36.38
CA LEU A 296 19.04 0.52 -37.05
C LEU A 296 20.18 -0.36 -36.52
N VAL A 297 20.08 -0.85 -35.28
CA VAL A 297 21.05 -1.78 -34.70
C VAL A 297 20.82 -3.20 -35.21
N GLU A 298 19.59 -3.55 -35.55
CA GLU A 298 19.19 -4.88 -36.04
C GLU A 298 19.57 -5.09 -37.52
N THR A 299 19.56 -4.02 -38.32
CA THR A 299 19.86 -4.08 -39.75
C THR A 299 21.38 -4.16 -39.97
N ARG A 300 21.86 -5.29 -40.51
CA ARG A 300 23.29 -5.55 -40.77
C ARG A 300 23.65 -5.40 -42.24
N ALA A 301 24.86 -4.92 -42.50
CA ALA A 301 25.47 -4.96 -43.82
C ALA A 301 25.86 -6.41 -44.18
N THR A 302 26.17 -6.66 -45.46
CA THR A 302 26.67 -7.96 -45.94
C THR A 302 27.92 -8.43 -45.19
N SER A 303 28.72 -7.48 -44.69
CA SER A 303 29.72 -7.74 -43.65
C SER A 303 29.06 -7.83 -42.27
N SER A 304 29.04 -9.02 -41.68
CA SER A 304 28.31 -9.34 -40.44
C SER A 304 28.66 -8.48 -39.22
N ARG A 305 29.79 -7.75 -39.28
CA ARG A 305 30.31 -6.89 -38.19
C ARG A 305 29.77 -5.46 -38.19
N THR A 306 29.10 -5.00 -39.26
CA THR A 306 28.64 -3.60 -39.37
C THR A 306 27.12 -3.52 -39.41
N THR A 307 26.54 -2.67 -38.56
CA THR A 307 25.10 -2.37 -38.57
C THR A 307 24.81 -1.03 -39.24
N LEU A 308 23.56 -0.77 -39.59
CA LEU A 308 23.14 0.51 -40.16
C LEU A 308 23.41 1.69 -39.21
N MET A 309 23.33 1.44 -37.89
CA MET A 309 23.72 2.42 -36.87
C MET A 309 25.22 2.77 -36.95
N HIS A 310 26.12 1.80 -37.18
CA HIS A 310 27.55 2.06 -37.34
C HIS A 310 27.83 2.91 -38.58
N PHE A 311 27.14 2.62 -39.69
CA PHE A 311 27.22 3.42 -40.91
C PHE A 311 26.74 4.86 -40.67
N LEU A 312 25.57 5.04 -40.04
CA LEU A 312 25.02 6.36 -39.71
C LEU A 312 25.98 7.19 -38.83
N CYS A 313 26.60 6.56 -37.82
CA CYS A 313 27.60 7.23 -36.98
C CYS A 313 28.81 7.68 -37.78
N LYS A 314 29.33 6.85 -38.70
CA LYS A 314 30.48 7.18 -39.56
C LYS A 314 30.17 8.37 -40.47
N GLU A 315 29.02 8.33 -41.16
CA GLU A 315 28.57 9.40 -42.06
C GLU A 315 28.31 10.71 -41.30
N SER A 316 27.74 10.61 -40.10
CA SER A 316 27.52 11.79 -39.25
C SER A 316 28.86 12.39 -38.80
N HIS A 317 29.83 11.57 -38.37
CA HIS A 317 31.16 12.06 -37.98
C HIS A 317 31.89 12.77 -39.10
N GLN A 318 31.86 12.24 -40.33
CA GLN A 318 32.51 12.87 -41.48
C GLN A 318 31.87 14.22 -41.85
N ASN A 319 30.54 14.31 -41.80
CA ASN A 319 29.83 15.56 -42.09
C ASN A 319 30.01 16.63 -41.00
N TYR A 320 30.05 16.25 -39.71
CA TYR A 320 30.36 17.19 -38.62
C TYR A 320 31.82 17.68 -38.66
N TRP A 321 32.76 16.83 -39.09
CA TRP A 321 34.16 17.23 -39.25
C TRP A 321 34.35 18.23 -40.40
N ILE A 322 33.55 18.13 -41.47
CA ILE A 322 33.51 19.10 -42.56
C ILE A 322 32.89 20.43 -42.10
N PHE A 323 31.84 20.39 -41.27
CA PHE A 323 31.20 21.60 -40.72
C PHE A 323 32.06 22.36 -39.68
N MET A 324 33.03 21.69 -39.04
CA MET A 324 34.00 22.32 -38.12
C MET A 324 35.27 22.83 -38.81
N ARG A 325 35.42 22.64 -40.13
CA ARG A 325 36.62 23.01 -40.90
C ARG A 325 36.40 24.13 -41.94
N ILE A 326 35.24 24.76 -41.91
CA ILE A 326 34.89 25.98 -42.66
C ILE A 326 34.68 27.09 -41.64
#